data_AF-A0A8K0PER1-F1
#
_entry.id   AF-A0A8K0PER1-F1
#
_cell.length_a   1.000
_cell.length_b   1.000
_cell.length_c   1.000
_cell.angle_alpha   90.00
_cell.angle_beta   90.00
_cell.angle_gamma   90.00
#
_symmetry.space_group_name_H-M   'P 1'
#
loop_
_entity.id
_entity.type
_entity.pdbx_description
1 polymer ?
#
loop_
_entity_poly.entity_id
_entity_poly.type
_entity_poly.pdbx_seq_one_letter_code
_entity_poly.pdbx_strand_id
1 'polypeptide(L)'
;MFGTRWVSLLFDKLARDCGVRLICVDRPGFGGSTSVPLELRMNVWLETVPALLERLQVEHVALLTHSAGAVYTLNTLIHHRRFLDPVTPFVGFIAPYVPFTLSGANVTSALSHLPTAMIDGFAGLTTFIRKNVVPSAVWSGSIVSSSAAYLTSRGIDNPEGQVSTTVTPSEQYGFDEEISKLIEKLSTEYQLAENNTGANEEAKLCLRKCDDAAWGDAADYKGCIRRIVAIEATIHQNRGGDGKLKIESYFAASDLLVAKGGQTYFEQCWRDQNTDSAVDFTSTTMPDTDHDSVLADLRKGAVKTIFEQIASLHASGQNQV
;
A
#
# COMPACT_ATOMS: atom_id res chain seq x y z
N MET A 1 2.55 -4.14 -8.34
CA MET A 1 2.86 -3.58 -9.68
C MET A 1 2.04 -4.21 -10.82
N PHE A 2 1.61 -5.48 -10.73
CA PHE A 2 0.96 -6.19 -11.83
C PHE A 2 -0.58 -6.25 -11.74
N GLY A 3 -1.20 -5.31 -11.00
CA GLY A 3 -2.61 -5.38 -10.62
C GLY A 3 -2.79 -5.84 -9.18
N THR A 4 -3.73 -5.23 -8.47
CA THR A 4 -4.02 -5.52 -7.06
C THR A 4 -4.68 -6.89 -6.93
N ARG A 5 -5.37 -7.41 -7.95
CA ARG A 5 -5.99 -8.74 -7.87
C ARG A 5 -5.01 -9.88 -7.57
N TRP A 6 -3.75 -9.79 -7.98
CA TRP A 6 -2.76 -10.83 -7.66
C TRP A 6 -2.42 -10.87 -6.17
N VAL A 7 -2.68 -9.78 -5.45
CA VAL A 7 -2.62 -9.73 -3.99
C VAL A 7 -3.69 -10.63 -3.36
N SER A 8 -4.85 -10.82 -4.01
CA SER A 8 -5.87 -11.74 -3.49
C SER A 8 -5.38 -13.18 -3.53
N LEU A 9 -4.67 -13.59 -4.58
CA LEU A 9 -4.05 -14.92 -4.64
C LEU A 9 -3.00 -15.10 -3.53
N LEU A 10 -2.17 -14.07 -3.31
CA LEU A 10 -1.12 -14.11 -2.30
C LEU A 10 -1.69 -14.23 -0.88
N PHE A 11 -2.80 -13.57 -0.57
CA PHE A 11 -3.34 -13.47 0.78
C PHE A 11 -4.65 -14.22 1.01
N ASP A 12 -5.18 -14.97 0.03
CA ASP A 12 -6.47 -15.66 0.15
C ASP A 12 -6.52 -16.57 1.38
N LYS A 13 -5.51 -17.42 1.54
CA LYS A 13 -5.44 -18.35 2.68
C LYS A 13 -5.40 -17.61 4.01
N LEU A 14 -4.52 -16.60 4.12
CA LEU A 14 -4.39 -15.79 5.33
C LEU A 14 -5.70 -15.03 5.65
N ALA A 15 -6.34 -14.44 4.65
CA ALA A 15 -7.62 -13.75 4.82
C ALA A 15 -8.69 -14.71 5.35
N ARG A 16 -8.80 -15.92 4.79
CA ARG A 16 -9.70 -16.97 5.27
C ARG A 16 -9.39 -17.39 6.70
N ASP A 17 -8.12 -17.62 7.02
CA ASP A 17 -7.68 -18.01 8.37
C ASP A 17 -8.04 -16.93 9.42
N CYS A 18 -7.93 -15.64 9.05
CA CYS A 18 -8.29 -14.52 9.91
C CYS A 18 -9.80 -14.18 9.91
N GLY A 19 -10.61 -14.81 9.07
CA GLY A 19 -12.03 -14.49 8.93
C GLY A 19 -12.31 -13.14 8.24
N VAL A 20 -11.40 -12.68 7.38
CA VAL A 20 -11.52 -11.42 6.63
C VAL A 20 -11.87 -11.68 5.17
N ARG A 21 -12.82 -10.91 4.63
CA ARG A 21 -13.09 -10.88 3.18
C ARG A 21 -12.21 -9.81 2.52
N LEU A 22 -11.25 -10.23 1.71
CA LEU A 22 -10.38 -9.31 0.98
C LEU A 22 -11.00 -8.89 -0.37
N ILE A 23 -11.08 -7.59 -0.63
CA ILE A 23 -11.52 -7.01 -1.91
C ILE A 23 -10.33 -6.29 -2.54
N CYS A 24 -9.75 -6.89 -3.59
CA CYS A 24 -8.62 -6.32 -4.32
C CYS A 24 -9.09 -5.61 -5.59
N VAL A 25 -8.87 -4.29 -5.66
CA VAL A 25 -9.34 -3.47 -6.79
C VAL A 25 -8.17 -3.10 -7.69
N ASP A 26 -8.24 -3.52 -8.95
CA ASP A 26 -7.30 -3.08 -9.97
C ASP A 26 -7.59 -1.62 -10.32
N ARG A 27 -6.60 -0.75 -10.13
CA ARG A 27 -6.70 0.67 -10.51
C ARG A 27 -6.69 0.81 -12.04
N PRO A 28 -7.15 1.94 -12.60
CA PRO A 28 -7.20 2.13 -14.05
C PRO A 28 -5.85 1.85 -14.74
N GLY A 29 -5.86 1.03 -15.78
CA GLY A 29 -4.67 0.63 -16.54
C GLY A 29 -3.87 -0.53 -15.96
N PHE A 30 -4.32 -1.15 -14.86
CA PHE A 30 -3.78 -2.41 -14.37
C PHE A 30 -4.71 -3.57 -14.69
N GLY A 31 -4.13 -4.67 -15.16
CA GLY A 31 -4.85 -5.92 -15.30
C GLY A 31 -6.07 -5.80 -16.21
N GLY A 32 -7.26 -5.95 -15.62
CA GLY A 32 -8.55 -5.96 -16.32
C GLY A 32 -9.27 -4.61 -16.28
N SER A 33 -8.74 -3.65 -15.54
CA SER A 33 -9.32 -2.32 -15.44
C SER A 33 -8.94 -1.46 -16.64
N THR A 34 -9.94 -0.81 -17.23
CA THR A 34 -9.78 0.08 -18.37
C THR A 34 -8.73 1.16 -18.08
N SER A 35 -7.82 1.37 -19.04
CA SER A 35 -6.86 2.47 -18.96
C SER A 35 -7.56 3.80 -19.21
N VAL A 36 -7.16 4.82 -18.45
CA VAL A 36 -7.69 6.19 -18.56
C VAL A 36 -6.52 7.17 -18.53
N PRO A 37 -6.67 8.37 -19.11
CA PRO A 37 -5.71 9.46 -18.93
C PRO A 37 -5.41 9.71 -17.46
N LEU A 38 -4.16 10.04 -17.14
CA LEU A 38 -3.68 10.12 -15.76
C LEU A 38 -4.43 11.17 -14.94
N GLU A 39 -4.81 12.28 -15.56
CA GLU A 39 -5.61 13.36 -14.97
C GLU A 39 -7.03 12.95 -14.59
N LEU A 40 -7.58 11.89 -15.21
CA LEU A 40 -8.90 11.35 -14.87
C LEU A 40 -8.82 10.21 -13.85
N ARG A 41 -7.63 9.66 -13.59
CA ARG A 41 -7.47 8.42 -12.83
C ARG A 41 -8.04 8.52 -11.40
N MET A 42 -7.83 9.65 -10.72
CA MET A 42 -8.36 9.83 -9.36
C MET A 42 -9.89 9.95 -9.35
N ASN A 43 -10.47 10.69 -10.30
CA ASN A 43 -11.93 10.81 -10.41
C ASN A 43 -12.57 9.46 -10.71
N VAL A 44 -12.01 8.71 -11.67
CA VAL A 44 -12.48 7.36 -12.00
C VAL A 44 -12.34 6.42 -10.81
N TRP A 45 -11.27 6.53 -10.01
CA TRP A 45 -11.15 5.76 -8.77
C TRP A 45 -12.26 6.08 -7.77
N LEU A 46 -12.54 7.36 -7.55
CA LEU A 46 -13.61 7.80 -6.65
C LEU A 46 -15.01 7.39 -7.15
N GLU A 47 -15.22 7.26 -8.47
CA GLU A 47 -16.46 6.66 -9.01
C GLU A 47 -16.49 5.14 -8.85
N THR A 48 -15.34 4.48 -8.97
CA THR A 48 -15.21 3.01 -8.93
C THR A 48 -15.52 2.46 -7.54
N VAL A 49 -15.01 3.08 -6.47
CA VAL A 49 -15.19 2.62 -5.09
C VAL A 49 -16.68 2.42 -4.72
N PRO A 50 -17.56 3.45 -4.80
CA PRO A 50 -18.97 3.28 -4.47
C PRO A 50 -19.67 2.27 -5.39
N ALA A 51 -19.43 2.34 -6.70
CA ALA A 51 -20.07 1.43 -7.67
C ALA A 51 -19.71 -0.04 -7.41
N LEU A 52 -18.45 -0.31 -7.05
CA LEU A 52 -17.99 -1.65 -6.70
C LEU A 52 -18.62 -2.14 -5.40
N LEU A 53 -18.62 -1.32 -4.35
CA LEU A 53 -19.17 -1.71 -3.04
C LEU A 53 -20.69 -1.95 -3.13
N GLU A 54 -21.41 -1.10 -3.86
CA GLU A 54 -22.83 -1.31 -4.16
C GLU A 54 -23.06 -2.64 -4.90
N ARG A 55 -22.28 -2.91 -5.95
CA ARG A 55 -22.40 -4.15 -6.72
C ARG A 55 -22.13 -5.41 -5.89
N LEU A 56 -21.22 -5.31 -4.93
CA LEU A 56 -20.86 -6.37 -3.98
C LEU A 56 -21.77 -6.44 -2.76
N GLN A 57 -22.71 -5.50 -2.61
CA GLN A 57 -23.61 -5.35 -1.46
C GLN A 57 -22.83 -5.25 -0.14
N VAL A 58 -21.79 -4.41 -0.14
CA VAL A 58 -20.96 -4.15 1.05
C VAL A 58 -21.19 -2.73 1.51
N GLU A 59 -21.71 -2.57 2.73
CA GLU A 59 -22.00 -1.25 3.32
C GLU A 59 -20.76 -0.61 3.94
N HIS A 60 -19.98 -1.40 4.68
CA HIS A 60 -18.79 -0.94 5.39
C HIS A 60 -17.56 -1.80 5.07
N VAL A 61 -16.41 -1.14 4.98
CA VAL A 61 -15.10 -1.74 4.73
C VAL A 61 -14.05 -1.13 5.65
N ALA A 62 -13.02 -1.92 5.94
CA ALA A 62 -11.72 -1.41 6.35
C ALA A 62 -10.87 -1.15 5.10
N LEU A 63 -10.08 -0.07 5.08
CA LEU A 63 -9.17 0.20 3.96
C LEU A 63 -7.77 -0.30 4.28
N LEU A 64 -7.15 -0.96 3.31
CA LEU A 64 -5.75 -1.38 3.34
C LEU A 64 -5.06 -0.89 2.07
N THR A 65 -3.90 -0.26 2.23
CA THR A 65 -3.16 0.27 1.09
C THR A 65 -1.67 0.01 1.21
N HIS A 66 -1.02 -0.08 0.05
CA HIS A 66 0.43 -0.15 -0.07
C HIS A 66 0.97 0.95 -0.98
N SER A 67 2.13 1.52 -0.64
CA SER A 67 2.90 2.39 -1.53
C SER A 67 2.05 3.53 -2.09
N ALA A 68 2.05 3.72 -3.41
CA ALA A 68 1.30 4.75 -4.14
C ALA A 68 -0.22 4.69 -3.92
N GLY A 69 -0.76 3.56 -3.46
CA GLY A 69 -2.16 3.45 -3.04
C GLY A 69 -2.54 4.44 -1.93
N ALA A 70 -1.55 4.95 -1.17
CA ALA A 70 -1.78 5.97 -0.15
C ALA A 70 -2.49 7.22 -0.73
N VAL A 71 -2.11 7.65 -1.94
CA VAL A 71 -2.73 8.79 -2.62
C VAL A 71 -4.23 8.54 -2.86
N TYR A 72 -4.58 7.34 -3.31
CA TYR A 72 -5.96 6.93 -3.56
C TYR A 72 -6.76 6.82 -2.27
N THR A 73 -6.16 6.24 -1.22
CA THR A 73 -6.79 6.08 0.09
C THR A 73 -7.09 7.42 0.74
N LEU A 74 -6.16 8.39 0.68
CA LEU A 74 -6.38 9.74 1.19
C LEU A 74 -7.55 10.44 0.50
N ASN A 75 -7.65 10.34 -0.83
CA ASN A 75 -8.81 10.85 -1.56
C ASN A 75 -10.10 10.11 -1.18
N THR A 76 -10.08 8.77 -1.09
CA THR A 76 -11.24 7.98 -0.64
C THR A 76 -11.72 8.40 0.75
N LEU A 77 -10.80 8.71 1.68
CA LEU A 77 -11.17 9.16 3.03
C LEU A 77 -11.87 10.52 3.02
N ILE A 78 -11.47 11.44 2.15
CA ILE A 78 -12.14 12.75 2.00
C ILE A 78 -13.56 12.58 1.45
N HIS A 79 -13.71 11.79 0.37
CA HIS A 79 -14.96 11.77 -0.41
C HIS A 79 -15.94 10.69 0.03
N HIS A 80 -15.45 9.61 0.64
CA HIS A 80 -16.20 8.38 0.87
C HIS A 80 -16.02 7.80 2.27
N ARG A 81 -15.75 8.66 3.26
CA ARG A 81 -15.67 8.27 4.68
C ARG A 81 -16.84 7.40 5.17
N ARG A 82 -18.04 7.58 4.59
CA ARG A 82 -19.25 6.80 4.90
C ARG A 82 -19.09 5.28 4.73
N PHE A 83 -18.14 4.83 3.92
CA PHE A 83 -17.90 3.40 3.72
C PHE A 83 -16.99 2.79 4.78
N LEU A 84 -16.37 3.56 5.67
CA LEU A 84 -15.77 2.96 6.86
C LEU A 84 -16.84 2.64 7.89
N ASP A 85 -16.57 1.62 8.71
CA ASP A 85 -17.45 1.26 9.81
C ASP A 85 -17.73 2.47 10.74
N PRO A 86 -18.99 2.68 11.16
CA PRO A 86 -19.37 3.83 11.98
C PRO A 86 -18.86 3.75 13.43
N VAL A 87 -18.56 2.55 13.93
CA VAL A 87 -18.18 2.27 15.32
C VAL A 87 -16.69 1.98 15.41
N THR A 88 -16.16 1.15 14.51
CA THR A 88 -14.74 0.77 14.47
C THR A 88 -14.09 1.09 13.11
N PRO A 89 -14.09 2.37 12.68
CA PRO A 89 -13.48 2.77 11.42
C PRO A 89 -11.96 2.51 11.43
N PHE A 90 -11.46 1.83 10.39
CA PHE A 90 -10.06 1.40 10.32
C PHE A 90 -9.42 1.64 8.95
N VAL A 91 -8.17 2.12 8.96
CA VAL A 91 -7.31 2.25 7.79
C VAL A 91 -5.89 1.76 8.10
N GLY A 92 -5.41 0.80 7.32
CA GLY A 92 -4.03 0.31 7.35
C GLY A 92 -3.21 0.85 6.19
N PHE A 93 -2.11 1.53 6.48
CA PHE A 93 -1.11 1.96 5.50
C PHE A 93 0.15 1.10 5.61
N ILE A 94 0.54 0.43 4.53
CA ILE A 94 1.79 -0.32 4.44
C ILE A 94 2.74 0.43 3.50
N ALA A 95 3.90 0.84 3.99
CA ALA A 95 4.89 1.64 3.28
C ALA A 95 4.25 2.76 2.42
N PRO A 96 3.41 3.64 3.01
CA PRO A 96 2.68 4.65 2.25
C PRO A 96 3.64 5.57 1.49
N TYR A 97 3.39 5.76 0.19
CA TYR A 97 4.24 6.61 -0.62
C TYR A 97 4.11 8.07 -0.22
N VAL A 98 5.25 8.73 -0.07
CA VAL A 98 5.40 10.18 0.12
C VAL A 98 6.31 10.71 -0.99
N PRO A 99 5.91 11.78 -1.71
CA PRO A 99 6.78 12.42 -2.70
C PRO A 99 8.16 12.76 -2.15
N PHE A 100 9.20 12.52 -2.95
CA PHE A 100 10.58 12.84 -2.55
C PHE A 100 10.81 14.32 -2.25
N THR A 101 10.03 15.21 -2.88
CA THR A 101 10.04 16.64 -2.62
C THR A 101 9.56 16.99 -1.21
N LEU A 102 8.73 16.14 -0.60
CA LEU A 102 8.18 16.31 0.74
C LEU A 102 8.98 15.54 1.79
N SER A 103 9.67 14.47 1.40
CA SER A 103 10.47 13.63 2.31
C SER A 103 11.78 14.27 2.78
N GLY A 104 12.11 15.50 2.33
CA GLY A 104 13.31 16.22 2.72
C GLY A 104 14.62 15.63 2.17
N ALA A 105 14.54 14.63 1.27
CA ALA A 105 15.71 14.13 0.57
C ALA A 105 16.16 15.19 -0.45
N ASN A 106 17.47 15.47 -0.52
CA ASN A 106 18.11 16.39 -1.49
C ASN A 106 18.04 15.84 -2.93
N VAL A 107 16.84 15.59 -3.44
CA VAL A 107 16.56 14.89 -4.70
C VAL A 107 15.90 15.83 -5.73
N THR A 108 15.61 17.07 -5.33
CA THR A 108 14.95 18.07 -6.17
C THR A 108 15.72 18.39 -7.46
N SER A 109 17.05 18.24 -7.48
CA SER A 109 17.83 18.37 -8.73
C SER A 109 17.82 17.10 -9.58
N ALA A 110 17.94 15.91 -8.99
CA ALA A 110 18.12 14.70 -9.77
C ALA A 110 16.82 14.21 -10.45
N LEU A 111 15.66 14.31 -9.78
CA LEU A 111 14.38 13.83 -10.31
C LEU A 111 13.77 14.74 -11.39
N SER A 112 14.00 16.05 -11.29
CA SER A 112 13.55 17.04 -12.28
C SER A 112 14.29 16.91 -13.61
N HIS A 113 15.49 16.34 -13.61
CA HIS A 113 16.28 16.07 -14.82
C HIS A 113 16.04 14.69 -15.45
N LEU A 114 15.27 13.81 -14.83
CA LEU A 114 14.97 12.50 -15.43
C LEU A 114 14.07 12.71 -16.67
N PRO A 115 14.48 12.33 -17.89
CA PRO A 115 13.59 12.42 -19.04
C PRO A 115 12.42 11.45 -18.86
N THR A 116 11.18 11.88 -19.14
CA THR A 116 9.99 11.02 -19.01
C THR A 116 10.11 9.75 -19.84
N ALA A 117 10.83 9.81 -20.96
CA ALA A 117 11.13 8.67 -21.84
C ALA A 117 12.06 7.61 -21.23
N MET A 118 12.72 7.87 -20.10
CA MET A 118 13.56 6.88 -19.39
C MET A 118 12.81 6.18 -18.25
N ILE A 119 11.54 6.52 -18.02
CA ILE A 119 10.70 5.86 -17.04
C ILE A 119 10.00 4.69 -17.75
N ASP A 120 10.75 3.62 -17.98
CA ASP A 120 10.19 2.32 -18.37
C ASP A 120 9.56 1.65 -17.12
N GLY A 121 8.59 2.34 -16.53
CA GLY A 121 7.84 1.90 -15.35
C GLY A 121 8.57 2.07 -14.01
N PHE A 122 8.03 1.40 -12.99
CA PHE A 122 8.50 1.51 -11.60
C PHE A 122 9.90 0.93 -11.40
N ALA A 123 10.36 0.01 -12.26
CA ALA A 123 11.73 -0.50 -12.27
C ALA A 123 12.76 0.58 -12.66
N GLY A 124 12.40 1.49 -13.56
CA GLY A 124 13.22 2.66 -13.88
C GLY A 124 13.36 3.59 -12.68
N LEU A 125 12.27 3.78 -11.93
CA LEU A 125 12.24 4.61 -10.71
C LEU A 125 13.16 4.03 -9.61
N THR A 126 13.04 2.74 -9.30
CA THR A 126 13.90 2.08 -8.28
C THR A 126 15.37 2.14 -8.67
N THR A 127 15.69 1.91 -9.95
CA THR A 127 17.06 2.01 -10.48
C THR A 127 17.63 3.42 -10.35
N PHE A 128 16.82 4.43 -10.65
CA PHE A 128 17.22 5.82 -10.52
C PHE A 128 17.53 6.20 -9.07
N ILE A 129 16.64 5.84 -8.14
CA ILE A 129 16.81 6.11 -6.71
C ILE A 129 18.09 5.45 -6.19
N ARG A 130 18.30 4.18 -6.56
CA ARG A 130 19.52 3.43 -6.22
C ARG A 130 20.79 4.15 -6.67
N LYS A 131 20.78 4.76 -7.86
CA LYS A 131 21.96 5.40 -8.44
C LYS A 131 22.21 6.83 -7.92
N ASN A 132 21.17 7.57 -7.55
CA ASN A 132 21.28 9.03 -7.34
C ASN A 132 20.95 9.49 -5.92
N VAL A 133 20.28 8.67 -5.10
CA VAL A 133 19.73 9.11 -3.81
C VAL A 133 20.41 8.43 -2.62
N VAL A 134 20.90 7.19 -2.79
CA VAL A 134 21.49 6.42 -1.68
C VAL A 134 23.01 6.65 -1.61
N PRO A 135 23.56 7.19 -0.49
CA PRO A 135 25.00 7.21 -0.28
C PRO A 135 25.55 5.78 -0.24
N SER A 136 26.69 5.56 -0.91
CA SER A 136 27.38 4.26 -0.97
C SER A 136 27.77 3.65 0.40
N ALA A 137 27.63 4.40 1.49
CA ALA A 137 27.99 4.02 2.86
C ALA A 137 26.88 3.30 3.66
N VAL A 138 25.63 3.21 3.17
CA VAL A 138 24.53 2.47 3.86
C VAL A 138 24.64 0.94 3.62
N TRP A 139 25.68 0.51 2.92
CA TRP A 139 25.89 -0.89 2.52
C TRP A 139 26.59 -1.72 3.62
N SER A 140 26.00 -1.84 4.81
CA SER A 140 26.40 -2.90 5.74
C SER A 140 25.72 -4.23 5.34
N GLY A 141 26.29 -4.89 4.34
CA GLY A 141 26.55 -6.34 4.28
C GLY A 141 25.43 -7.39 4.31
N SER A 142 24.15 -7.09 4.55
CA SER A 142 23.15 -8.16 4.75
C SER A 142 21.77 -7.94 4.10
N ILE A 143 21.57 -6.86 3.33
CA ILE A 143 20.22 -6.38 2.94
C ILE A 143 19.95 -6.50 1.42
N VAL A 144 20.62 -7.40 0.71
CA VAL A 144 20.36 -7.64 -0.73
C VAL A 144 19.83 -9.05 -0.93
N SER A 145 18.52 -9.28 -0.78
CA SER A 145 17.89 -10.55 -1.23
C SER A 145 16.36 -10.54 -1.33
N SER A 146 15.62 -9.86 -0.44
CA SER A 146 14.17 -10.14 -0.27
C SER A 146 13.29 -9.71 -1.45
N SER A 147 13.45 -8.50 -2.00
CA SER A 147 12.63 -8.00 -3.12
C SER A 147 12.93 -8.65 -4.48
N ALA A 148 14.15 -9.18 -4.68
CA ALA A 148 14.48 -9.92 -5.89
C ALA A 148 13.73 -11.26 -5.94
N ALA A 149 13.52 -11.92 -4.80
CA ALA A 149 12.76 -13.18 -4.76
C ALA A 149 11.29 -13.01 -5.18
N TYR A 150 10.66 -11.87 -4.85
CA TYR A 150 9.26 -11.59 -5.20
C TYR A 150 9.05 -11.02 -6.62
N LEU A 151 10.04 -10.30 -7.18
CA LEU A 151 10.00 -9.81 -8.56
C LEU A 151 10.61 -10.78 -9.59
N THR A 152 11.43 -11.72 -9.12
CA THR A 152 12.03 -12.78 -9.94
C THR A 152 11.81 -14.12 -9.28
N SER A 153 10.67 -14.75 -9.53
CA SER A 153 10.52 -16.21 -9.34
C SER A 153 11.32 -16.96 -10.43
N ARG A 154 12.61 -16.64 -10.58
CA ARG A 154 13.55 -17.50 -11.29
C ARG A 154 14.37 -18.21 -10.24
N GLY A 155 14.20 -19.52 -10.19
CA GLY A 155 14.94 -20.41 -9.30
C GLY A 155 16.42 -20.03 -9.26
N ILE A 156 16.86 -19.60 -8.07
CA ILE A 156 18.25 -19.60 -7.70
C ILE A 156 18.35 -20.69 -6.65
N ASP A 157 19.12 -21.72 -6.99
CA ASP A 157 19.46 -22.81 -6.07
C ASP A 157 20.01 -22.21 -4.77
N ASN A 158 19.35 -22.53 -3.66
CA ASN A 158 19.81 -22.16 -2.33
C ASN A 158 20.97 -23.09 -1.95
N PRO A 159 22.17 -22.58 -1.59
CA PRO A 159 23.22 -23.42 -1.02
C PRO A 159 22.71 -24.05 0.29
N GLU A 160 22.88 -25.35 0.42
CA GLU A 160 22.46 -26.15 1.58
C GLU A 160 22.98 -25.55 2.90
N GLY A 161 22.08 -25.29 3.86
CA GLY A 161 22.46 -25.06 5.26
C GLY A 161 21.86 -23.84 5.99
N GLN A 162 21.01 -23.01 5.38
CA GLN A 162 20.26 -21.98 6.11
C GLN A 162 18.82 -22.43 6.39
N VAL A 163 18.41 -22.38 7.65
CA VAL A 163 17.00 -22.54 8.05
C VAL A 163 16.19 -21.47 7.33
N SER A 164 15.35 -21.89 6.38
CA SER A 164 14.54 -20.99 5.57
C SER A 164 13.54 -20.25 6.46
N THR A 165 13.78 -18.95 6.70
CA THR A 165 12.86 -18.10 7.48
C THR A 165 11.65 -17.65 6.67
N THR A 166 11.66 -17.88 5.36
CA THR A 166 10.57 -17.60 4.41
C THR A 166 9.43 -18.61 4.55
N VAL A 167 8.20 -18.10 4.36
CA VAL A 167 6.98 -18.91 4.23
C VAL A 167 7.12 -19.83 3.03
N THR A 168 6.82 -21.11 3.19
CA THR A 168 6.84 -22.04 2.05
C THR A 168 5.63 -21.77 1.14
N PRO A 169 5.70 -22.04 -0.18
CA PRO A 169 4.55 -21.89 -1.06
C PRO A 169 3.31 -22.64 -0.57
N SER A 170 3.50 -23.83 0.01
CA SER A 170 2.43 -24.62 0.61
C SER A 170 1.80 -23.96 1.83
N GLU A 171 2.59 -23.35 2.71
CA GLU A 171 2.07 -22.53 3.82
C GLU A 171 1.35 -21.28 3.32
N GLN A 172 1.85 -20.65 2.24
CA GLN A 172 1.30 -19.44 1.65
C GLN A 172 -0.10 -19.67 1.09
N TYR A 173 -0.24 -20.67 0.21
CA TYR A 173 -1.47 -20.90 -0.55
C TYR A 173 -2.39 -21.92 0.13
N GLY A 174 -1.88 -22.73 1.05
CA GLY A 174 -2.66 -23.76 1.75
C GLY A 174 -2.92 -25.01 0.91
N PHE A 175 -2.06 -25.31 -0.04
CA PHE A 175 -2.10 -26.50 -0.90
C PHE A 175 -0.82 -27.32 -0.78
N ASP A 176 -0.82 -28.54 -1.32
CA ASP A 176 0.40 -29.33 -1.43
C ASP A 176 1.47 -28.63 -2.30
N GLU A 177 2.70 -29.16 -2.25
CA GLU A 177 3.86 -28.54 -2.89
C GLU A 177 3.72 -28.47 -4.42
N GLU A 178 3.12 -29.48 -5.05
CA GLU A 178 2.95 -29.51 -6.51
C GLU A 178 1.97 -28.43 -6.98
N ILE A 179 0.81 -28.34 -6.33
CA ILE A 179 -0.19 -27.30 -6.63
C ILE A 179 0.38 -25.92 -6.32
N SER A 180 1.11 -25.76 -5.22
CA SER A 180 1.68 -24.46 -4.84
C SER A 180 2.71 -23.97 -5.86
N LYS A 181 3.60 -24.86 -6.34
CA LYS A 181 4.53 -24.53 -7.44
C LYS A 181 3.80 -24.19 -8.74
N LEU A 182 2.70 -24.88 -9.03
CA LEU A 182 1.89 -24.60 -10.20
C LEU A 182 1.22 -23.21 -10.10
N ILE A 183 0.70 -22.86 -8.93
CA ILE A 183 0.14 -21.53 -8.64
C ILE A 183 1.20 -20.45 -8.88
N GLU A 184 2.40 -20.59 -8.31
CA GLU A 184 3.48 -19.62 -8.52
C GLU A 184 3.81 -19.45 -9.99
N LYS A 185 4.04 -20.57 -10.69
CA LYS A 185 4.35 -20.57 -12.12
C LYS A 185 3.28 -19.85 -12.94
N LEU A 186 2.01 -20.25 -12.78
CA LEU A 186 0.91 -19.66 -13.55
C LEU A 186 0.66 -18.21 -13.18
N SER A 187 0.79 -17.85 -11.90
CA SER A 187 0.63 -16.47 -11.44
C SER A 187 1.67 -15.55 -12.06
N THR A 188 2.94 -15.97 -12.13
CA THR A 188 4.00 -15.21 -12.79
C THR A 188 3.77 -15.12 -14.29
N GLU A 189 3.40 -16.23 -14.94
CA GLU A 189 3.12 -16.26 -16.38
C GLU A 189 1.99 -15.28 -16.75
N TYR A 190 0.87 -15.32 -16.01
CA TYR A 190 -0.26 -14.45 -16.27
C TYR A 190 0.02 -12.99 -15.90
N GLN A 191 0.71 -12.71 -14.78
CA GLN A 191 1.13 -11.34 -14.45
C GLN A 191 1.97 -10.69 -15.55
N LEU A 192 2.87 -11.46 -16.18
CA LEU A 192 3.72 -10.99 -17.28
C LEU A 192 2.97 -10.82 -18.60
N ALA A 193 1.88 -11.57 -18.81
CA ALA A 193 1.03 -11.47 -19.98
C ALA A 193 0.00 -10.31 -19.89
N GLU A 194 -0.24 -9.77 -18.70
CA GLU A 194 -1.25 -8.73 -18.48
C GLU A 194 -0.81 -7.35 -18.97
N ASN A 195 -1.81 -6.51 -19.26
CA ASN A 195 -1.59 -5.10 -19.54
C ASN A 195 -1.04 -4.40 -18.28
N ASN A 196 0.18 -3.86 -18.41
CA ASN A 196 0.89 -3.16 -17.34
C ASN A 196 1.09 -1.66 -17.64
N THR A 197 0.40 -1.10 -18.63
CA THR A 197 0.49 0.34 -18.98
C THR A 197 0.25 1.24 -17.75
N GLY A 198 -0.59 0.80 -16.82
CA GLY A 198 -0.82 1.46 -15.54
C GLY A 198 0.45 1.69 -14.70
N ALA A 199 1.47 0.82 -14.82
CA ALA A 199 2.73 0.94 -14.09
C ALA A 199 3.54 2.18 -14.50
N ASN A 200 3.54 2.54 -15.79
CA ASN A 200 4.21 3.76 -16.28
C ASN A 200 3.51 5.01 -15.76
N GLU A 201 2.19 5.03 -15.84
CA GLU A 201 1.38 6.14 -15.33
C GLU A 201 1.49 6.28 -13.80
N GLU A 202 1.61 5.16 -13.08
CA GLU A 202 1.84 5.19 -11.62
C GLU A 202 3.24 5.73 -11.28
N ALA A 203 4.25 5.37 -12.06
CA ALA A 203 5.58 5.95 -11.90
C ALA A 203 5.57 7.48 -12.16
N LYS A 204 4.84 7.95 -13.18
CA LYS A 204 4.64 9.39 -13.43
C LYS A 204 3.91 10.07 -12.27
N LEU A 205 2.85 9.44 -11.75
CA LEU A 205 2.10 9.91 -10.59
C LEU A 205 3.02 10.09 -9.38
N CYS A 206 3.77 9.05 -9.00
CA CYS A 206 4.70 9.07 -7.87
C CYS A 206 5.77 10.15 -8.05
N LEU A 207 6.31 10.27 -9.26
CA LEU A 207 7.33 11.27 -9.61
C LEU A 207 6.80 12.71 -9.71
N ARG A 208 5.50 12.93 -9.51
CA ARG A 208 4.85 14.23 -9.73
C ARG A 208 5.14 14.79 -11.13
N LYS A 209 5.21 13.90 -12.12
CA LYS A 209 5.35 14.23 -13.56
C LYS A 209 4.01 14.20 -14.26
N CYS A 210 3.04 14.81 -13.62
CA CYS A 210 1.65 14.91 -14.04
C CYS A 210 1.07 16.17 -13.40
N ASP A 211 -0.07 16.62 -13.91
CA ASP A 211 -0.79 17.72 -13.27
C ASP A 211 -1.29 17.32 -11.88
N ASP A 212 -1.42 18.30 -10.99
CA ASP A 212 -1.90 18.07 -9.61
C ASP A 212 -3.30 17.44 -9.57
N ALA A 213 -4.11 17.64 -10.62
CA ALA A 213 -5.41 16.98 -10.78
C ALA A 213 -5.33 15.45 -10.67
N ALA A 214 -4.22 14.84 -11.11
CA ALA A 214 -4.01 13.39 -11.01
C ALA A 214 -3.86 12.89 -9.56
N TRP A 215 -3.49 13.78 -8.62
CA TRP A 215 -3.40 13.48 -7.18
C TRP A 215 -4.67 13.83 -6.40
N GLY A 216 -5.60 14.57 -7.00
CA GLY A 216 -6.79 15.09 -6.33
C GLY A 216 -6.43 15.88 -5.07
N ASP A 217 -7.14 15.62 -3.97
CA ASP A 217 -6.94 16.27 -2.68
C ASP A 217 -5.54 16.06 -2.10
N ALA A 218 -4.94 14.90 -2.37
CA ALA A 218 -3.60 14.54 -1.90
C ALA A 218 -2.47 15.32 -2.60
N ALA A 219 -2.80 16.16 -3.60
CA ALA A 219 -1.84 17.11 -4.16
C ALA A 219 -1.21 17.96 -3.06
N ASP A 220 -2.03 18.47 -2.12
CA ASP A 220 -1.63 19.02 -0.82
C ASP A 220 -1.70 17.91 0.25
N TYR A 221 -0.63 17.12 0.37
CA TYR A 221 -0.60 15.91 1.20
C TYR A 221 -0.94 16.19 2.67
N LYS A 222 -0.25 17.16 3.29
CA LYS A 222 -0.46 17.54 4.70
C LYS A 222 -1.83 18.18 4.89
N GLY A 223 -2.27 19.04 3.97
CA GLY A 223 -3.59 19.63 4.04
C GLY A 223 -4.74 18.64 3.83
N CYS A 224 -4.54 17.62 2.99
CA CYS A 224 -5.47 16.50 2.82
C CYS A 224 -5.67 15.75 4.14
N ILE A 225 -4.58 15.34 4.80
CA ILE A 225 -4.63 14.70 6.12
C ILE A 225 -5.33 15.61 7.14
N ARG A 226 -5.01 16.91 7.16
CA ARG A 226 -5.71 17.87 8.03
C ARG A 226 -7.23 17.88 7.81
N ARG A 227 -7.67 17.83 6.54
CA ARG A 227 -9.10 17.78 6.19
C ARG A 227 -9.74 16.48 6.68
N ILE A 228 -9.08 15.34 6.55
CA ILE A 228 -9.57 14.05 7.08
C ILE A 228 -9.78 14.17 8.59
N VAL A 229 -8.80 14.69 9.33
CA VAL A 229 -8.92 14.87 10.79
C VAL A 229 -10.09 15.78 11.17
N ALA A 230 -10.32 16.86 10.41
CA ALA A 230 -11.45 17.75 10.64
C ALA A 230 -12.82 17.08 10.38
N ILE A 231 -12.90 16.23 9.35
CA ILE A 231 -14.09 15.40 9.07
C ILE A 231 -14.34 14.45 10.24
N GLU A 232 -13.33 13.72 10.70
CA GLU A 232 -13.46 12.81 11.85
C GLU A 232 -13.85 13.55 13.12
N ALA A 233 -13.25 14.72 13.40
CA ALA A 233 -13.62 15.52 14.56
C ALA A 233 -15.11 15.91 14.56
N THR A 234 -15.64 16.27 13.38
CA THR A 234 -17.06 16.60 13.21
C THR A 234 -17.94 15.36 13.45
N ILE A 235 -17.58 14.21 12.88
CA ILE A 235 -18.32 12.95 13.06
C ILE A 235 -18.30 12.53 14.53
N HIS A 236 -17.13 12.59 15.16
CA HIS A 236 -16.91 12.20 16.55
C HIS A 236 -17.74 13.06 17.52
N GLN A 237 -17.76 14.38 17.31
CA GLN A 237 -18.61 15.30 18.07
C GLN A 237 -20.10 14.99 17.90
N ASN A 238 -20.55 14.77 16.66
CA ASN A 238 -21.96 14.46 16.36
C ASN A 238 -22.41 13.12 16.97
N ARG A 239 -21.47 12.21 17.23
CA ARG A 239 -21.72 10.90 17.85
C ARG A 239 -21.51 10.87 19.36
N GLY A 240 -21.27 12.02 20.00
CA GLY A 240 -21.10 12.09 21.45
C GLY A 240 -19.74 11.59 21.95
N GLY A 241 -18.73 11.49 21.08
CA GLY A 241 -17.37 11.11 21.47
C GLY A 241 -17.03 9.62 21.32
N ASP A 242 -17.84 8.86 20.60
CA ASP A 242 -17.56 7.44 20.29
C ASP A 242 -17.03 7.25 18.86
N GLY A 243 -16.30 6.15 18.62
CA GLY A 243 -15.85 5.70 17.31
C GLY A 243 -14.77 6.58 16.64
N LYS A 244 -13.54 6.55 17.17
CA LYS A 244 -12.38 7.22 16.56
C LYS A 244 -11.89 6.46 15.33
N LEU A 245 -11.47 7.19 14.30
CA LEU A 245 -10.78 6.60 13.15
C LEU A 245 -9.44 6.01 13.59
N LYS A 246 -9.31 4.69 13.53
CA LYS A 246 -8.04 4.01 13.78
C LYS A 246 -7.20 3.98 12.52
N ILE A 247 -5.99 4.51 12.60
CA ILE A 247 -5.01 4.51 11.53
C ILE A 247 -3.76 3.81 12.01
N GLU A 248 -3.38 2.74 11.33
CA GLU A 248 -2.14 2.02 11.59
C GLU A 248 -1.24 2.10 10.38
N SER A 249 0.01 2.50 10.59
CA SER A 249 1.01 2.62 9.54
C SER A 249 2.19 1.70 9.81
N TYR A 250 2.59 0.95 8.79
CA TYR A 250 3.66 -0.03 8.87
C TYR A 250 4.72 0.31 7.83
N PHE A 251 5.92 0.65 8.28
CA PHE A 251 7.06 0.97 7.42
C PHE A 251 8.05 -0.18 7.40
N ALA A 252 8.77 -0.35 6.28
CA ALA A 252 9.84 -1.32 6.22
C ALA A 252 11.11 -0.78 6.90
N ALA A 253 11.93 -1.67 7.46
CA ALA A 253 13.23 -1.27 8.01
C ALA A 253 14.18 -0.73 6.93
N SER A 254 14.11 -1.27 5.71
CA SER A 254 14.92 -0.84 4.56
C SER A 254 14.05 -0.50 3.36
N ASP A 255 13.52 0.72 3.32
CA ASP A 255 12.70 1.21 2.22
C ASP A 255 13.44 2.30 1.43
N LEU A 256 13.82 2.01 0.18
CA LEU A 256 14.45 3.01 -0.69
C LEU A 256 13.46 3.99 -1.32
N LEU A 257 12.19 3.62 -1.41
CA LEU A 257 11.16 4.35 -2.13
C LEU A 257 10.48 5.39 -1.25
N VAL A 258 10.15 5.01 -0.01
CA VAL A 258 9.64 5.96 0.99
C VAL A 258 10.80 6.65 1.70
N ALA A 259 11.88 5.90 1.99
CA ALA A 259 13.01 6.33 2.80
C ALA A 259 12.62 6.81 4.20
N LYS A 260 13.61 6.99 5.09
CA LYS A 260 13.34 7.45 6.45
C LYS A 260 12.72 8.86 6.50
N GLY A 261 13.05 9.69 5.52
CA GLY A 261 12.48 11.02 5.36
C GLY A 261 10.97 10.98 5.06
N GLY A 262 10.53 10.07 4.17
CA GLY A 262 9.11 9.94 3.83
C GLY A 262 8.30 9.40 4.98
N GLN A 263 8.84 8.42 5.71
CA GLN A 263 8.25 7.93 6.96
C GLN A 263 8.06 9.07 7.97
N THR A 264 9.13 9.81 8.26
CA THR A 264 9.09 10.92 9.23
C THR A 264 8.04 11.96 8.84
N TYR A 265 8.01 12.35 7.56
CA TYR A 265 7.04 13.31 7.05
C TYR A 265 5.59 12.81 7.19
N PHE A 266 5.33 11.55 6.82
CA PHE A 266 4.00 10.94 6.94
C PHE A 266 3.53 10.90 8.39
N GLU A 267 4.39 10.46 9.31
CA GLU A 267 4.09 10.43 10.75
C GLU A 267 3.79 11.84 11.30
N GLN A 268 4.56 12.84 10.91
CA GLN A 268 4.34 14.24 11.30
C GLN A 268 2.99 14.75 10.79
N CYS A 269 2.59 14.40 9.57
CA CYS A 269 1.29 14.84 9.03
C CYS A 269 0.10 14.40 9.89
N TRP A 270 0.18 13.23 10.54
CA TRP A 270 -0.85 12.74 11.44
C TRP A 270 -0.70 13.27 12.87
N ARG A 271 0.52 13.33 13.40
CA ARG A 271 0.79 13.77 14.78
C ARG A 271 0.60 15.28 14.99
N ASP A 272 0.96 16.10 14.02
CA ASP A 272 0.92 17.57 14.15
C ASP A 272 -0.50 18.15 14.26
N GLN A 273 -1.53 17.36 13.96
CA GLN A 273 -2.92 17.85 13.84
C GLN A 273 -3.74 17.71 15.12
N ASN A 274 -3.11 17.39 16.26
CA ASN A 274 -3.81 17.10 17.53
C ASN A 274 -4.92 16.05 17.33
N THR A 275 -4.57 14.96 16.65
CA THR A 275 -5.47 13.91 16.17
C THR A 275 -6.16 13.14 17.29
N ASP A 276 -5.56 13.09 18.47
CA ASP A 276 -5.94 12.22 19.59
C ASP A 276 -7.42 12.31 20.00
N SER A 277 -8.08 13.44 19.70
CA SER A 277 -9.50 13.62 19.97
C SER A 277 -10.41 12.77 19.08
N ALA A 278 -10.08 12.53 17.81
CA ALA A 278 -10.98 11.89 16.84
C ALA A 278 -10.32 10.79 15.97
N VAL A 279 -8.99 10.72 15.99
CA VAL A 279 -8.18 9.78 15.22
C VAL A 279 -7.16 9.15 16.16
N ASP A 280 -7.07 7.82 16.15
CA ASP A 280 -6.01 7.07 16.83
C ASP A 280 -4.95 6.68 15.79
N PHE A 281 -3.78 7.32 15.84
CA PHE A 281 -2.70 7.09 14.88
C PHE A 281 -1.53 6.34 15.51
N THR A 282 -1.18 5.20 14.91
CA THR A 282 0.01 4.42 15.27
C THR A 282 0.93 4.20 14.07
N SER A 283 2.23 4.12 14.34
CA SER A 283 3.26 3.84 13.34
C SER A 283 4.25 2.81 13.87
N THR A 284 4.50 1.77 13.08
CA THR A 284 5.41 0.66 13.40
C THR A 284 6.42 0.48 12.27
N THR A 285 7.69 0.23 12.59
CA THR A 285 8.70 -0.16 11.60
C THR A 285 8.97 -1.66 11.72
N MET A 286 8.72 -2.40 10.64
CA MET A 286 8.86 -3.85 10.61
C MET A 286 10.34 -4.23 10.36
N PRO A 287 11.00 -4.94 11.29
CA PRO A 287 12.40 -5.34 11.13
C PRO A 287 12.57 -6.29 9.94
N ASP A 288 13.77 -6.29 9.34
CA ASP A 288 14.16 -7.21 8.26
C ASP A 288 13.24 -7.22 7.03
N THR A 289 12.51 -6.12 6.80
CA THR A 289 11.65 -5.93 5.63
C THR A 289 12.16 -4.80 4.75
N ASP A 290 11.84 -4.91 3.47
CA ASP A 290 11.96 -3.87 2.45
C ASP A 290 10.56 -3.42 1.95
N HIS A 291 10.54 -2.49 0.99
CA HIS A 291 9.30 -1.87 0.50
C HIS A 291 8.22 -2.87 0.08
N ASP A 292 8.61 -4.01 -0.52
CA ASP A 292 7.66 -5.01 -1.01
C ASP A 292 7.42 -6.10 0.03
N SER A 293 8.47 -6.57 0.73
CA SER A 293 8.34 -7.64 1.73
C SER A 293 7.59 -7.21 2.99
N VAL A 294 7.52 -5.91 3.33
CA VAL A 294 6.65 -5.42 4.41
C VAL A 294 5.16 -5.66 4.12
N LEU A 295 4.79 -5.79 2.84
CA LEU A 295 3.46 -6.25 2.41
C LEU A 295 3.45 -7.78 2.27
N ALA A 296 4.37 -8.34 1.48
CA ALA A 296 4.26 -9.70 0.96
C ALA A 296 4.64 -10.82 1.95
N ASP A 297 5.53 -10.56 2.91
CA ASP A 297 6.02 -11.59 3.85
C ASP A 297 4.97 -11.86 4.94
N LEU A 298 4.41 -13.07 5.03
CA LEU A 298 3.35 -13.37 6.02
C LEU A 298 3.87 -13.51 7.46
N ARG A 299 5.18 -13.64 7.66
CA ARG A 299 5.78 -13.81 9.00
C ARG A 299 6.29 -12.49 9.53
N LYS A 300 6.91 -11.67 8.68
CA LYS A 300 7.58 -10.41 9.05
C LYS A 300 6.86 -9.16 8.56
N GLY A 301 5.98 -9.30 7.57
CA GLY A 301 5.19 -8.20 7.02
C GLY A 301 3.98 -7.84 7.89
N ALA A 302 3.29 -6.79 7.47
CA ALA A 302 2.22 -6.18 8.26
C ALA A 302 0.83 -6.79 8.04
N VAL A 303 0.63 -7.51 6.93
CA VAL A 303 -0.73 -7.91 6.49
C VAL A 303 -1.44 -8.80 7.50
N LYS A 304 -0.74 -9.77 8.10
CA LYS A 304 -1.31 -10.63 9.13
C LYS A 304 -1.80 -9.83 10.33
N THR A 305 -0.95 -8.96 10.87
CA THR A 305 -1.31 -8.07 11.99
C THR A 305 -2.54 -7.23 11.67
N ILE A 306 -2.62 -6.69 10.46
CA ILE A 306 -3.76 -5.88 10.02
C ILE A 306 -5.03 -6.72 9.91
N PHE A 307 -4.98 -7.92 9.34
CA PHE A 307 -6.15 -8.79 9.22
C PHE A 307 -6.68 -9.22 10.59
N GLU A 308 -5.80 -9.60 11.51
CA GLU A 308 -6.16 -9.91 12.89
C GLU A 308 -6.78 -8.69 13.60
N GLN A 309 -6.25 -7.49 13.36
CA GLN A 309 -6.80 -6.25 13.89
C GLN A 309 -8.20 -5.95 13.33
N ILE A 310 -8.42 -6.11 12.02
CA ILE A 310 -9.73 -5.91 11.38
C ILE A 310 -10.75 -6.91 11.94
N ALA A 311 -10.38 -8.19 12.07
CA ALA A 311 -11.25 -9.21 12.63
C ALA A 311 -11.63 -8.90 14.10
N SER A 312 -10.65 -8.45 14.89
CA SER A 312 -10.87 -8.04 16.28
C SER A 312 -11.81 -6.84 16.40
N LEU A 313 -11.63 -5.82 15.56
CA LEU A 313 -12.51 -4.64 15.52
C LEU A 313 -13.93 -5.00 15.08
N HIS A 314 -14.08 -5.89 14.10
CA HIS A 314 -15.41 -6.36 13.71
C HIS A 314 -16.13 -7.07 14.86
N ALA A 315 -15.42 -7.93 15.59
CA ALA A 315 -15.98 -8.63 16.74
C ALA A 315 -16.33 -7.67 17.90
N SER A 316 -15.54 -6.62 18.13
CA SER A 316 -15.85 -5.63 19.17
C SER A 316 -17.01 -4.72 18.77
N GLY A 317 -17.10 -4.30 17.50
CA GLY A 317 -18.19 -3.50 16.98
C GLY A 317 -19.55 -4.20 17.05
N GLN A 318 -19.61 -5.50 16.78
CA GLN A 318 -20.84 -6.30 16.94
C GLN A 318 -21.37 -6.33 18.37
N ASN A 319 -20.52 -6.18 19.39
CA ASN A 319 -20.92 -6.16 20.80
C ASN A 319 -21.42 -4.79 21.28
N GLN A 320 -21.29 -3.74 20.44
CA GLN A 320 -21.71 -2.37 20.78
C GLN A 320 -23.03 -1.94 20.12
N VAL A 321 -23.59 -2.79 19.24
CA VAL A 321 -24.84 -2.54 18.51
C VAL A 321 -26.01 -3.30 19.15
#